data_AF-A0A847W5M4-F1
#
_entry.id   AF-A0A847W5M4-F1
#
_cell.length_a   1.000
_cell.length_b   1.000
_cell.length_c   1.000
_cell.angle_alpha   90.00
_cell.angle_beta   90.00
_cell.angle_gamma   90.00
#
_symmetry.space_group_name_H-M   'P 1'
#
loop_
_entity.id
_entity.type
_entity.pdbx_description
1 polymer ?
#
loop_
_entity_poly.entity_id
_entity_poly.type
_entity_poly.pdbx_seq_one_letter_code
_entity_poly.pdbx_strand_id
1 'polypeptide(L)'
;MTTTFSYDIGIASIGSAVEKDNKLVYMGTRVFNEAISAKEARLNRSSRRTTRRKTWRKNQMKNAFIDFRVIEEKDLKMPGFMSFTTDNEYFKRPIDNSVYHLRKRALSEKVTKRELLLALYNICGTRGHFLLETIDFSKGGISFEMYKDRFYQLTDSYVDFVQDTNEFDKILRKLFDGDLNDREIKNTISKNRFTIDEESETILIVFLRMLCNYKVKPQRISEKLDEFSTPVKIDDLKKQDELSSFYEEVIELYDLSNVARILKNYNYLCELAVDNMDEYRKSQQEGEEAYESIKESIKSKAANNASHSRSVKNLANSFPNGLYVKEASDILRKQQEYYPEITDRFIEVCTSIISARIPYYIGPLD
;
A
#
# COMPACT_ATOMS: atom_id res chain seq x y z
N MET A 1 -64.94 24.16 -7.27
CA MET A 1 -64.56 22.91 -6.59
C MET A 1 -63.05 22.86 -6.57
N THR A 2 -62.47 22.78 -5.38
CA THR A 2 -61.00 22.75 -5.21
C THR A 2 -60.61 21.34 -4.76
N THR A 3 -59.59 20.77 -5.40
CA THR A 3 -59.05 19.45 -5.06
C THR A 3 -57.59 19.61 -4.67
N THR A 4 -57.24 19.13 -3.48
CA THR A 4 -55.90 19.22 -2.89
C THR A 4 -55.30 17.83 -2.80
N PHE A 5 -54.03 17.69 -3.20
CA PHE A 5 -53.26 16.46 -3.10
C PHE A 5 -52.15 16.65 -2.08
N SER A 6 -52.07 15.73 -1.12
CA SER A 6 -51.05 15.73 -0.07
C SER A 6 -50.19 14.48 -0.21
N TYR A 7 -48.87 14.65 -0.13
CA TYR A 7 -47.90 13.56 -0.23
C TYR A 7 -46.93 13.60 0.95
N ASP A 8 -46.66 12.43 1.53
CA ASP A 8 -45.65 12.21 2.58
C ASP A 8 -44.61 11.22 2.04
N ILE A 9 -43.44 11.72 1.62
CA ILE A 9 -42.43 10.96 0.87
C ILE A 9 -41.33 10.48 1.84
N GLY A 10 -41.37 9.19 2.18
CA GLY A 10 -40.35 8.49 2.96
C GLY A 10 -39.36 7.69 2.10
N ILE A 11 -38.38 7.07 2.76
CA ILE A 11 -37.29 6.31 2.13
C ILE A 11 -37.79 5.01 1.48
N ALA A 12 -38.87 4.44 2.02
CA ALA A 12 -39.47 3.17 1.58
C ALA A 12 -41.00 3.27 1.37
N SER A 13 -41.57 4.46 1.52
CA SER A 13 -43.02 4.64 1.42
C SER A 13 -43.38 6.03 0.94
N ILE A 14 -44.51 6.15 0.26
CA ILE A 14 -45.14 7.43 -0.09
C ILE A 14 -46.59 7.38 0.39
N GLY A 15 -46.90 8.14 1.43
CA GLY A 15 -48.27 8.43 1.83
C GLY A 15 -48.91 9.42 0.86
N SER A 16 -50.18 9.22 0.54
CA SER A 16 -50.93 10.11 -0.35
C SER A 16 -52.37 10.27 0.13
N ALA A 17 -52.88 11.49 0.07
CA ALA A 17 -54.26 11.81 0.38
C ALA A 17 -54.82 12.81 -0.64
N VAL A 18 -56.11 12.68 -0.94
CA VAL A 18 -56.84 13.60 -1.83
C VAL A 18 -58.03 14.15 -1.08
N GLU A 19 -58.09 15.48 -1.01
CA GLU A 19 -59.18 16.22 -0.42
C GLU A 19 -59.93 16.98 -1.51
N LYS A 20 -61.26 16.94 -1.52
CA LYS A 20 -62.10 17.70 -2.43
C LYS A 20 -63.20 18.40 -1.64
N ASP A 21 -63.28 19.72 -1.77
CA ASP A 21 -64.29 20.56 -1.08
C ASP A 21 -64.35 20.29 0.44
N ASN A 22 -63.18 20.29 1.09
CA ASN A 22 -62.97 19.99 2.51
C ASN A 22 -63.42 18.58 2.98
N LYS A 23 -63.49 17.62 2.06
CA LYS A 23 -63.76 16.20 2.36
C LYS A 23 -62.65 15.31 1.84
N LEU A 24 -62.19 14.41 2.69
CA LEU A 24 -61.23 13.37 2.31
C LEU A 24 -61.89 12.40 1.33
N VAL A 25 -61.35 12.30 0.12
CA VAL A 25 -61.84 11.42 -0.96
C VAL A 25 -60.97 10.16 -1.07
N TYR A 26 -59.68 10.29 -0.78
CA TYR A 26 -58.74 9.17 -0.87
C TYR A 26 -57.63 9.32 0.17
N MET A 27 -57.20 8.19 0.72
CA MET A 27 -55.99 8.08 1.52
C MET A 27 -55.37 6.70 1.27
N GLY A 28 -54.06 6.64 1.07
CA GLY A 28 -53.34 5.41 0.87
C GLY A 28 -51.83 5.59 0.90
N THR A 29 -51.12 4.49 1.09
CA THR A 29 -49.65 4.49 1.16
C THR A 29 -49.09 3.48 0.16
N ARG A 30 -48.14 3.93 -0.66
CA ARG A 30 -47.34 3.05 -1.52
C ARG A 30 -46.07 2.67 -0.78
N VAL A 31 -45.83 1.37 -0.55
CA VAL A 31 -44.59 0.85 0.04
C VAL A 31 -43.70 0.26 -1.07
N PHE A 32 -42.39 0.48 -0.98
CA PHE A 32 -41.37 -0.03 -1.89
C PHE A 32 -40.07 -0.30 -1.13
N ASN A 33 -39.13 -1.03 -1.76
CA ASN A 33 -37.83 -1.30 -1.15
C ASN A 33 -36.95 -0.04 -1.20
N GLU A 34 -36.19 0.21 -0.15
CA GLU A 34 -35.23 1.32 -0.10
C GLU A 34 -34.24 1.27 -1.25
N ALA A 35 -33.80 2.44 -1.70
CA ALA A 35 -32.80 2.56 -2.74
C ALA A 35 -31.46 1.99 -2.25
N ILE A 36 -30.87 1.07 -3.03
CA ILE A 36 -29.57 0.49 -2.72
C ILE A 36 -28.46 1.48 -3.12
N SER A 37 -27.55 1.77 -2.20
CA SER A 37 -26.39 2.63 -2.48
C SER A 37 -25.52 2.06 -3.60
N ALA A 38 -25.10 2.92 -4.54
CA ALA A 38 -24.19 2.54 -5.61
C ALA A 38 -22.74 2.24 -5.16
N LYS A 39 -22.44 2.39 -3.85
CA LYS A 39 -21.09 2.17 -3.28
C LYS A 39 -20.60 0.74 -3.54
N GLU A 40 -21.40 -0.27 -3.25
CA GLU A 40 -21.00 -1.67 -3.42
C GLU A 40 -20.77 -2.02 -4.91
N ALA A 41 -21.68 -1.57 -5.78
CA ALA A 41 -21.53 -1.74 -7.22
C ALA A 41 -20.25 -1.04 -7.75
N ARG A 42 -19.88 0.13 -7.21
CA ARG A 42 -18.63 0.83 -7.53
C ARG A 42 -17.41 0.02 -7.08
N LEU A 43 -17.40 -0.52 -5.86
CA LEU A 43 -16.31 -1.37 -5.34
C LEU A 43 -16.09 -2.61 -6.22
N ASN A 44 -17.18 -3.32 -6.55
CA ASN A 44 -17.14 -4.51 -7.40
C ASN A 44 -16.63 -4.20 -8.82
N ARG A 45 -17.05 -3.06 -9.41
CA ARG A 45 -16.53 -2.60 -10.71
C ARG A 45 -15.04 -2.27 -10.65
N SER A 46 -14.59 -1.57 -9.59
CA SER A 46 -13.19 -1.22 -9.39
C SER A 46 -12.32 -2.48 -9.27
N SER A 47 -12.73 -3.44 -8.45
CA SER A 47 -12.04 -4.73 -8.26
C SER A 47 -11.88 -5.52 -9.56
N ARG A 48 -12.94 -5.60 -10.39
CA ARG A 48 -12.89 -6.23 -11.72
C ARG A 48 -11.87 -5.54 -12.63
N ARG A 49 -11.87 -4.20 -12.69
CA ARG A 49 -10.92 -3.42 -13.49
C ARG A 49 -9.48 -3.65 -13.04
N THR A 50 -9.22 -3.64 -11.74
CA THR A 50 -7.90 -3.91 -11.16
C THR A 50 -7.40 -5.31 -11.51
N THR A 51 -8.29 -6.31 -11.43
CA THR A 51 -7.97 -7.69 -11.82
C THR A 51 -7.63 -7.78 -13.31
N ARG A 52 -8.44 -7.18 -14.19
CA ARG A 52 -8.19 -7.13 -15.64
C ARG A 52 -6.83 -6.50 -15.96
N ARG A 53 -6.52 -5.36 -15.33
CA ARG A 53 -5.25 -4.64 -15.51
C ARG A 53 -4.04 -5.45 -15.01
N LYS A 54 -4.18 -6.15 -13.88
CA LYS A 54 -3.14 -7.06 -13.35
C LYS A 54 -2.86 -8.20 -14.33
N THR A 55 -3.91 -8.81 -14.90
CA THR A 55 -3.77 -9.86 -15.93
C THR A 55 -3.13 -9.30 -17.19
N TRP A 56 -3.56 -8.13 -17.65
CA TRP A 56 -2.98 -7.47 -18.82
C TRP A 56 -1.48 -7.23 -18.64
N ARG A 57 -1.05 -6.64 -17.52
CA ARG A 57 0.38 -6.41 -17.22
C ARG A 57 1.21 -7.70 -17.25
N LYS A 58 0.67 -8.75 -16.63
CA LYS A 58 1.29 -10.08 -16.62
C LYS A 58 1.45 -10.67 -18.03
N ASN A 59 0.50 -10.41 -18.92
CA ASN A 59 0.59 -10.80 -20.31
C ASN A 59 1.57 -9.91 -21.10
N GLN A 60 1.62 -8.60 -20.83
CA GLN A 60 2.65 -7.72 -21.43
C GLN A 60 4.06 -8.19 -21.09
N MET A 61 4.30 -8.61 -19.85
CA MET A 61 5.60 -9.18 -19.46
C MET A 61 5.92 -10.45 -20.25
N LYS A 62 4.95 -11.35 -20.46
CA LYS A 62 5.15 -12.54 -21.30
C LYS A 62 5.47 -12.18 -22.76
N ASN A 63 4.71 -11.23 -23.32
CA ASN A 63 4.90 -10.79 -24.70
C ASN A 63 6.28 -10.15 -24.87
N ALA A 64 6.75 -9.34 -23.93
CA ALA A 64 8.09 -8.77 -23.98
C ALA A 64 9.18 -9.85 -24.07
N PHE A 65 9.05 -10.97 -23.36
CA PHE A 65 10.01 -12.08 -23.47
C PHE A 65 9.99 -12.75 -24.86
N ILE A 66 8.84 -12.79 -25.53
CA ILE A 66 8.70 -13.33 -26.88
C ILE A 66 9.23 -12.35 -27.92
N ASP A 67 8.81 -11.09 -27.84
CA ASP A 67 9.13 -10.02 -28.81
C ASP A 67 10.64 -9.78 -28.89
N PHE A 68 11.31 -9.83 -27.73
CA PHE A 68 12.77 -9.72 -27.64
C PHE A 68 13.50 -11.05 -27.80
N ARG A 69 12.79 -12.13 -28.14
CA ARG A 69 13.34 -13.48 -28.38
C ARG A 69 14.12 -14.05 -27.19
N VAL A 70 13.77 -13.63 -25.98
CA VAL A 70 14.33 -14.20 -24.74
C VAL A 70 13.79 -15.61 -24.54
N ILE A 71 12.51 -15.84 -24.83
CA ILE A 71 11.83 -17.15 -24.78
C ILE A 71 11.04 -17.35 -26.07
N GLU A 72 11.04 -18.56 -26.62
CA GLU A 72 10.20 -18.86 -27.77
C GLU A 72 8.72 -19.02 -27.38
N GLU A 73 7.82 -18.55 -28.24
CA GLU A 73 6.37 -18.63 -27.98
C GLU A 73 5.89 -20.07 -27.79
N LYS A 74 6.50 -21.03 -28.50
CA LYS A 74 6.19 -22.47 -28.38
C LYS A 74 6.45 -22.98 -26.96
N ASP A 75 7.56 -22.56 -26.34
CA ASP A 75 7.96 -23.00 -25.01
C ASP A 75 7.00 -22.43 -23.95
N LEU A 76 6.67 -21.13 -24.08
CA LEU A 76 5.75 -20.45 -23.16
C LEU A 76 4.35 -21.09 -23.15
N LYS A 77 3.90 -21.63 -24.30
CA LYS A 77 2.61 -22.31 -24.45
C LYS A 77 2.60 -23.73 -23.88
N MET A 78 3.75 -24.31 -23.55
CA MET A 78 3.80 -25.66 -22.98
C MET A 78 3.14 -25.72 -21.60
N PRO A 79 2.35 -26.77 -21.31
CA PRO A 79 1.75 -26.96 -20.00
C PRO A 79 2.80 -26.96 -18.88
N GLY A 80 2.55 -26.17 -17.84
CA GLY A 80 3.44 -26.08 -16.67
C GLY A 80 4.61 -25.09 -16.80
N PHE A 81 4.83 -24.44 -17.96
CA PHE A 81 5.91 -23.46 -18.12
C PHE A 81 5.83 -22.35 -17.06
N MET A 82 4.64 -21.77 -16.87
CA MET A 82 4.39 -20.67 -15.92
C MET A 82 4.15 -21.14 -14.47
N SER A 83 4.27 -22.43 -14.18
CA SER A 83 4.09 -22.99 -12.84
C SER A 83 5.43 -23.07 -12.13
N PHE A 84 5.51 -22.49 -10.93
CA PHE A 84 6.72 -22.55 -10.10
C PHE A 84 7.01 -23.98 -9.59
N THR A 85 5.99 -24.84 -9.46
CA THR A 85 6.13 -26.16 -8.85
C THR A 85 6.25 -27.29 -9.87
N THR A 86 6.20 -26.99 -11.17
CA THR A 86 6.31 -28.02 -12.21
C THR A 86 7.72 -28.60 -12.22
N ASP A 87 7.78 -29.93 -12.09
CA ASP A 87 8.97 -30.77 -12.27
C ASP A 87 8.61 -31.95 -13.17
N ASN A 88 9.13 -31.97 -14.38
CA ASN A 88 8.91 -33.02 -15.38
C ASN A 88 10.14 -33.16 -16.30
N GLU A 89 9.98 -33.84 -17.43
CA GLU A 89 11.03 -34.06 -18.43
C GLU A 89 11.49 -32.74 -19.08
N TYR A 90 10.56 -31.81 -19.32
CA TYR A 90 10.81 -30.55 -20.04
C TYR A 90 11.20 -29.39 -19.12
N PHE A 91 10.64 -29.36 -17.91
CA PHE A 91 10.81 -28.26 -16.95
C PHE A 91 11.20 -28.81 -15.59
N LYS A 92 12.30 -28.31 -15.04
CA LYS A 92 12.66 -28.56 -13.65
C LYS A 92 12.07 -27.52 -12.73
N ARG A 93 11.65 -27.94 -11.55
CA ARG A 93 11.24 -27.03 -10.48
C ARG A 93 12.47 -26.17 -10.10
N PRO A 94 12.32 -24.84 -9.95
CA PRO A 94 13.39 -24.02 -9.40
C PRO A 94 13.90 -24.60 -8.08
N ILE A 95 15.21 -24.58 -7.87
CA ILE A 95 15.84 -25.08 -6.64
C ILE A 95 15.34 -24.32 -5.40
N ASP A 96 14.88 -23.09 -5.62
CA ASP A 96 14.42 -22.18 -4.59
C ASP A 96 13.16 -22.66 -3.88
N ASN A 97 13.12 -22.43 -2.58
CA ASN A 97 11.98 -22.80 -1.75
C ASN A 97 10.73 -21.96 -2.05
N SER A 98 10.89 -20.75 -2.60
CA SER A 98 9.79 -19.89 -3.02
C SER A 98 10.24 -18.94 -4.14
N VAL A 99 9.29 -18.27 -4.78
CA VAL A 99 9.61 -17.27 -5.82
C VAL A 99 10.38 -16.06 -5.28
N TYR A 100 10.30 -15.76 -3.98
CA TYR A 100 11.11 -14.72 -3.35
C TYR A 100 12.56 -15.16 -3.16
N HIS A 101 12.79 -16.44 -2.84
CA HIS A 101 14.14 -17.01 -2.83
C HIS A 101 14.74 -16.97 -4.24
N LEU A 102 13.94 -17.32 -5.27
CA LEU A 102 14.35 -17.20 -6.66
C LEU A 102 14.71 -15.75 -7.05
N ARG A 103 13.90 -14.77 -6.64
CA ARG A 103 14.19 -13.34 -6.87
C ARG A 103 15.50 -12.93 -6.20
N LYS A 104 15.72 -13.34 -4.94
CA LYS A 104 16.96 -13.10 -4.19
C LYS A 104 18.17 -13.70 -4.91
N ARG A 105 18.07 -14.95 -5.36
CA ARG A 105 19.15 -15.63 -6.10
C ARG A 105 19.43 -14.98 -7.45
N ALA A 106 18.39 -14.54 -8.17
CA ALA A 106 18.52 -13.87 -9.46
C ALA A 106 19.24 -12.51 -9.40
N LEU A 107 19.43 -11.93 -8.22
CA LEU A 107 20.22 -10.72 -8.01
C LEU A 107 21.73 -10.99 -7.97
N SER A 108 22.16 -12.22 -7.71
CA SER A 108 23.59 -12.57 -7.52
C SER A 108 24.07 -13.65 -8.48
N GLU A 109 23.20 -14.56 -8.90
CA GLU A 109 23.55 -15.75 -9.67
C GLU A 109 22.80 -15.81 -11.02
N LYS A 110 23.33 -16.60 -11.94
CA LYS A 110 22.65 -16.93 -13.19
C LYS A 110 21.41 -17.77 -12.91
N VAL A 111 20.26 -17.35 -13.44
CA VAL A 111 19.01 -18.13 -13.43
C VAL A 111 18.58 -18.44 -14.84
N THR A 112 17.81 -19.51 -15.05
CA THR A 112 17.29 -19.84 -16.39
C THR A 112 16.34 -18.76 -16.90
N LYS A 113 16.19 -18.64 -18.22
CA LYS A 113 15.23 -17.71 -18.86
C LYS A 113 13.80 -17.91 -18.34
N ARG A 114 13.39 -19.16 -18.10
CA ARG A 114 12.10 -19.49 -17.46
C ARG A 114 12.00 -18.97 -16.04
N GLU A 115 13.01 -19.21 -15.21
CA GLU A 115 13.07 -18.70 -13.83
C GLU A 115 13.03 -17.17 -13.78
N LEU A 116 13.77 -16.50 -14.67
CA LEU A 116 13.73 -15.05 -14.83
C LEU A 116 12.31 -14.55 -15.12
N LEU A 117 11.58 -15.19 -16.06
CA LEU A 117 10.18 -14.85 -16.30
C LEU A 117 9.30 -15.10 -15.08
N LEU A 118 9.49 -16.20 -14.35
CA LEU A 118 8.72 -16.49 -13.13
C LEU A 118 8.93 -15.41 -12.05
N ALA A 119 10.17 -14.94 -11.87
CA ALA A 119 10.53 -13.87 -10.94
C ALA A 119 9.83 -12.54 -11.31
N LEU A 120 9.98 -12.08 -12.56
CA LEU A 120 9.37 -10.82 -13.02
C LEU A 120 7.83 -10.90 -13.09
N TYR A 121 7.28 -12.06 -13.43
CA TYR A 121 5.84 -12.31 -13.43
C TYR A 121 5.24 -12.25 -12.02
N ASN A 122 6.00 -12.68 -11.00
CA ASN A 122 5.62 -12.49 -9.60
C ASN A 122 5.57 -10.99 -9.25
N ILE A 123 6.63 -10.23 -9.57
CA ILE A 123 6.69 -8.78 -9.33
C ILE A 123 5.52 -8.05 -10.00
N CYS A 124 5.18 -8.37 -11.26
CA CYS A 124 4.03 -7.79 -11.95
C CYS A 124 2.69 -7.98 -11.21
N GLY A 125 2.58 -9.08 -10.44
CA GLY A 125 1.41 -9.42 -9.65
C GLY A 125 1.32 -8.73 -8.28
N THR A 126 2.44 -8.24 -7.75
CA THR A 126 2.60 -7.67 -6.40
C THR A 126 3.42 -6.39 -6.46
N ARG A 127 3.14 -5.51 -7.43
CA ARG A 127 4.02 -4.39 -7.80
C ARG A 127 3.97 -3.17 -6.86
N GLY A 128 3.46 -3.32 -5.64
CA GLY A 128 3.34 -2.20 -4.69
C GLY A 128 2.29 -1.13 -5.02
N HIS A 129 2.28 -0.07 -4.20
CA HIS A 129 1.46 1.15 -4.34
C HIS A 129 2.27 2.32 -4.94
N PHE A 130 1.61 3.41 -5.28
CA PHE A 130 2.19 4.52 -6.04
C PHE A 130 2.19 5.84 -5.26
N LEU A 131 2.43 5.78 -3.95
CA LEU A 131 2.43 6.98 -3.09
C LEU A 131 3.79 7.68 -3.06
N LEU A 132 4.90 6.95 -3.31
CA LEU A 132 6.26 7.51 -3.29
C LEU A 132 6.90 7.56 -4.69
N GLU A 133 6.14 8.01 -5.70
CA GLU A 133 6.60 8.09 -7.09
C GLU A 133 7.72 9.13 -7.30
N THR A 134 7.84 10.12 -6.41
CA THR A 134 8.86 11.17 -6.48
C THR A 134 10.24 10.71 -5.99
N ILE A 135 10.33 9.53 -5.38
CA ILE A 135 11.56 9.01 -4.79
C ILE A 135 12.24 8.06 -5.77
N ASP A 136 13.47 8.38 -6.15
CA ASP A 136 14.31 7.51 -6.96
C ASP A 136 15.04 6.49 -6.08
N PHE A 137 14.42 5.33 -5.87
CA PHE A 137 14.99 4.24 -5.08
C PHE A 137 16.28 3.64 -5.69
N SER A 138 16.64 3.98 -6.93
CA SER A 138 17.89 3.51 -7.54
C SER A 138 19.14 4.25 -7.05
N LYS A 139 19.00 5.49 -6.55
CA LYS A 139 20.11 6.40 -6.20
C LYS A 139 20.39 6.52 -4.69
N GLY A 140 19.97 5.53 -3.92
CA GLY A 140 19.93 5.61 -2.47
C GLY A 140 18.53 6.02 -2.03
N GLY A 141 17.96 5.24 -1.11
CA GLY A 141 16.55 5.30 -0.76
C GLY A 141 16.15 6.55 0.03
N ILE A 142 15.38 6.33 1.08
CA ILE A 142 14.76 7.41 1.83
C ILE A 142 15.77 7.99 2.84
N SER A 143 16.20 9.23 2.62
CA SER A 143 17.12 9.94 3.52
C SER A 143 16.38 10.65 4.66
N PHE A 144 17.10 10.91 5.75
CA PHE A 144 16.57 11.72 6.85
C PHE A 144 16.25 13.15 6.41
N GLU A 145 17.08 13.75 5.55
CA GLU A 145 16.88 15.12 5.06
C GLU A 145 15.55 15.26 4.30
N MET A 146 15.24 14.29 3.43
CA MET A 146 13.96 14.28 2.73
C MET A 146 12.77 14.09 3.69
N TYR A 147 12.91 13.22 4.70
CA TYR A 147 11.87 13.07 5.73
C TYR A 147 11.66 14.37 6.51
N LYS A 148 12.77 15.05 6.87
CA LYS A 148 12.77 16.32 7.58
C LYS A 148 12.04 17.41 6.78
N ASP A 149 12.39 17.58 5.51
CA ASP A 149 11.74 18.57 4.65
C ASP A 149 10.23 18.32 4.53
N ARG A 150 9.83 17.06 4.36
CA ARG A 150 8.40 16.68 4.29
C ARG A 150 7.66 16.91 5.60
N PHE A 151 8.31 16.65 6.74
CA PHE A 151 7.74 16.92 8.05
C PHE A 151 7.48 18.42 8.25
N TYR A 152 8.45 19.27 7.91
CA TYR A 152 8.26 20.71 8.02
C TYR A 152 7.19 21.22 7.06
N GLN A 153 7.18 20.77 5.80
CA GLN A 153 6.12 21.13 4.85
C GLN A 153 4.72 20.80 5.36
N LEU A 154 4.54 19.62 5.97
CA LEU A 154 3.25 19.18 6.51
C LEU A 154 2.81 19.98 7.75
N THR A 155 3.77 20.45 8.54
CA THR A 155 3.51 21.10 9.84
C THR A 155 3.54 22.63 9.78
N ASP A 156 4.09 23.23 8.71
CA ASP A 156 4.30 24.68 8.54
C ASP A 156 3.04 25.51 8.78
N SER A 157 1.88 25.05 8.31
CA SER A 157 0.62 25.78 8.50
C SER A 157 -0.01 25.64 9.89
N TYR A 158 0.60 24.87 10.79
CA TYR A 158 0.03 24.47 12.08
C TYR A 158 0.97 24.66 13.27
N VAL A 159 2.28 24.72 13.05
CA VAL A 159 3.28 24.76 14.12
C VAL A 159 4.30 25.86 13.81
N ASP A 160 4.34 26.86 14.67
CA ASP A 160 5.34 27.92 14.61
C ASP A 160 6.61 27.47 15.36
N PHE A 161 7.61 27.01 14.59
CA PHE A 161 8.91 26.61 15.12
C PHE A 161 9.80 27.82 15.48
N VAL A 162 10.69 27.63 16.47
CA VAL A 162 11.78 28.59 16.71
C VAL A 162 12.78 28.60 15.55
N GLN A 163 13.54 29.69 15.38
CA GLN A 163 14.48 29.84 14.26
C GLN A 163 15.56 28.75 14.19
N ASP A 164 16.04 28.25 15.33
CA ASP A 164 17.04 27.18 15.40
C ASP A 164 16.37 25.85 15.75
N THR A 165 16.24 24.99 14.74
CA THR A 165 15.61 23.67 14.90
C THR A 165 16.61 22.53 15.14
N ASN A 166 17.92 22.80 15.28
CA ASN A 166 18.95 21.76 15.34
C ASN A 166 18.73 20.72 16.45
N GLU A 167 18.26 21.15 17.63
CA GLU A 167 17.95 20.22 18.73
C GLU A 167 16.66 19.44 18.47
N PHE A 168 15.67 20.05 17.83
CA PHE A 168 14.45 19.35 17.42
C PHE A 168 14.72 18.31 16.32
N ASP A 169 15.64 18.59 15.38
CA ASP A 169 16.05 17.67 14.35
C ASP A 169 16.59 16.35 14.92
N LYS A 170 17.19 16.36 16.12
CA LYS A 170 17.60 15.14 16.82
C LYS A 170 16.40 14.30 17.28
N ILE A 171 15.30 14.95 17.67
CA ILE A 171 14.04 14.28 18.02
C ILE A 171 13.38 13.73 16.76
N LEU A 172 13.38 14.50 15.68
CA LEU A 172 12.85 14.07 14.40
C LEU A 172 13.65 12.88 13.83
N ARG A 173 14.96 12.86 14.05
CA ARG A 173 15.85 11.72 13.73
C ARG A 173 15.42 10.46 14.48
N LYS A 174 15.13 10.57 15.78
CA LYS A 174 14.59 9.45 16.58
C LYS A 174 13.24 8.97 16.06
N LEU A 175 12.35 9.89 15.68
CA LEU A 175 11.06 9.54 15.08
C LEU A 175 11.25 8.75 13.77
N PHE A 176 12.13 9.23 12.90
CA PHE A 176 12.47 8.56 11.64
C PHE A 176 13.07 7.17 11.86
N ASP A 177 13.92 7.02 12.87
CA ASP A 177 14.55 5.75 13.23
C ASP A 177 13.59 4.79 13.97
N GLY A 178 12.46 5.30 14.47
CA GLY A 178 11.45 4.52 15.19
C GLY A 178 11.75 4.34 16.68
N ASP A 179 12.68 5.13 17.21
CA ASP A 179 13.17 5.05 18.59
C ASP A 179 12.51 6.08 19.52
N LEU A 180 11.34 6.59 19.13
CA LEU A 180 10.60 7.62 19.86
C LEU A 180 9.30 7.05 20.45
N ASN A 181 9.13 7.17 21.77
CA ASN A 181 7.94 6.69 22.49
C ASN A 181 7.09 7.85 23.06
N ASP A 182 5.84 7.54 23.43
CA ASP A 182 4.84 8.53 23.90
C ASP A 182 5.32 9.37 25.10
N ARG A 183 6.05 8.75 26.04
CA ARG A 183 6.54 9.42 27.25
C ARG A 183 7.67 10.39 26.91
N GLU A 184 8.59 9.95 26.05
CA GLU A 184 9.70 10.78 25.57
C GLU A 184 9.20 11.98 24.79
N ILE A 185 8.16 11.85 23.95
CA ILE A 185 7.58 12.98 23.21
C ILE A 185 7.16 14.08 24.18
N LYS A 186 6.28 13.77 25.15
CA LYS A 186 5.78 14.77 26.10
C LYS A 186 6.89 15.39 26.93
N ASN A 187 7.77 14.57 27.48
CA ASN A 187 8.84 15.05 28.34
C ASN A 187 9.87 15.90 27.61
N THR A 188 10.16 15.58 26.35
CA THR A 188 11.21 16.27 25.59
C THR A 188 10.69 17.56 25.00
N ILE A 189 9.48 17.54 24.45
CA ILE A 189 8.87 18.75 23.89
C ILE A 189 8.55 19.75 25.01
N SER A 190 7.90 19.36 26.10
CA SER A 190 7.53 20.32 27.17
C SER A 190 8.70 20.83 28.03
N LYS A 191 9.89 20.23 27.91
CA LYS A 191 11.10 20.74 28.57
C LYS A 191 11.93 21.66 27.68
N ASN A 192 11.73 21.62 26.37
CA ASN A 192 12.56 22.31 25.40
C ASN A 192 11.67 23.16 24.51
N ARG A 193 11.92 24.47 24.47
CA ARG A 193 11.12 25.42 23.68
C ARG A 193 11.43 25.31 22.19
N PHE A 194 10.89 24.29 21.52
CA PHE A 194 11.03 24.08 20.08
C PHE A 194 10.03 24.89 19.25
N THR A 195 9.00 25.43 19.89
CA THR A 195 7.94 26.24 19.28
C THR A 195 7.89 27.62 19.92
N ILE A 196 7.30 28.59 19.20
CA ILE A 196 7.20 29.99 19.66
C ILE A 196 6.18 30.13 20.79
N ASP A 197 5.14 29.29 20.80
CA ASP A 197 4.01 29.35 21.71
C ASP A 197 3.54 27.94 22.18
N GLU A 198 2.73 27.94 23.24
CA GLU A 198 2.21 26.73 23.88
C GLU A 198 1.15 25.99 23.03
N GLU A 199 0.44 26.69 22.15
CA GLU A 199 -0.54 26.09 21.24
C GLU A 199 0.19 25.26 20.17
N SER A 200 1.20 25.84 19.51
CA SER A 200 2.11 25.15 18.60
C SER A 200 2.80 23.95 19.25
N GLU A 201 3.18 24.07 20.54
CA GLU A 201 3.77 22.95 21.29
C GLU A 201 2.78 21.79 21.40
N THR A 202 1.53 22.09 21.74
CA THR A 202 0.46 21.10 21.88
C THR A 202 0.16 20.42 20.55
N ILE A 203 0.11 21.18 19.46
CA ILE A 203 -0.13 20.68 18.10
C ILE A 203 1.03 19.77 17.66
N LEU A 204 2.28 20.19 17.88
CA LEU A 204 3.47 19.40 17.56
C LEU A 204 3.46 18.04 18.27
N ILE A 205 3.09 18.00 19.55
CA ILE A 205 2.94 16.74 20.29
C ILE A 205 1.90 15.84 19.62
N VAL A 206 0.79 16.39 19.12
CA VAL A 206 -0.25 15.60 18.42
C VAL A 206 0.32 15.01 17.12
N PHE A 207 1.04 15.78 16.31
CA PHE A 207 1.70 15.28 15.09
C PHE A 207 2.68 14.14 15.39
N LEU A 208 3.61 14.34 16.34
CA LEU A 208 4.61 13.32 16.70
C LEU A 208 3.95 12.03 17.19
N ARG A 209 2.90 12.15 18.02
CA ARG A 209 2.16 10.97 18.50
C ARG A 209 1.43 10.25 17.38
N MET A 210 0.85 11.00 16.44
CA MET A 210 0.19 10.46 15.26
C MET A 210 1.17 9.69 14.37
N LEU A 211 2.36 10.26 14.11
CA LEU A 211 3.44 9.62 13.35
C LEU A 211 4.10 8.45 14.09
N CYS A 212 3.98 8.36 15.41
CA CYS A 212 4.29 7.15 16.18
C CYS A 212 3.13 6.12 16.20
N ASN A 213 2.06 6.34 15.44
CA ASN A 213 0.86 5.50 15.37
C ASN A 213 0.11 5.37 16.72
N TYR A 214 0.20 6.38 17.58
CA TYR A 214 -0.63 6.48 18.78
C TYR A 214 -2.00 7.08 18.48
N LYS A 215 -2.99 6.76 19.33
CA LYS A 215 -4.34 7.33 19.23
C LYS A 215 -4.32 8.82 19.58
N VAL A 216 -4.78 9.64 18.66
CA VAL A 216 -4.87 11.10 18.80
C VAL A 216 -6.21 11.63 18.31
N LYS A 217 -6.60 12.83 18.75
CA LYS A 217 -7.76 13.56 18.21
C LYS A 217 -7.27 14.62 17.23
N PRO A 218 -7.49 14.46 15.91
CA PRO A 218 -7.00 15.42 14.90
C PRO A 218 -7.53 16.85 15.08
N GLN A 219 -8.70 17.02 15.70
CA GLN A 219 -9.27 18.34 16.02
C GLN A 219 -8.36 19.20 16.92
N ARG A 220 -7.39 18.58 17.61
CA ARG A 220 -6.39 19.30 18.40
C ARG A 220 -5.31 19.97 17.55
N ILE A 221 -5.19 19.60 16.27
CA ILE A 221 -4.31 20.27 15.29
C ILE A 221 -5.08 21.43 14.67
N SER A 222 -6.33 21.20 14.27
CA SER A 222 -7.21 22.22 13.74
C SER A 222 -8.67 21.78 13.89
N GLU A 223 -9.55 22.71 14.27
CA GLU A 223 -11.00 22.45 14.34
C GLU A 223 -11.59 21.97 13.01
N LYS A 224 -10.95 22.31 11.88
CA LYS A 224 -11.33 21.88 10.53
C LYS A 224 -11.12 20.38 10.28
N LEU A 225 -10.36 19.69 11.13
CA LEU A 225 -10.08 18.25 11.03
C LEU A 225 -11.12 17.45 11.83
N ASP A 226 -12.40 17.63 11.50
CA ASP A 226 -13.54 17.09 12.24
C ASP A 226 -14.06 15.74 11.72
N GLU A 227 -13.42 15.18 10.68
CA GLU A 227 -13.76 13.91 10.04
C GLU A 227 -13.91 12.72 11.02
N PHE A 228 -13.22 12.75 12.17
CA PHE A 228 -13.22 11.66 13.16
C PHE A 228 -13.64 12.13 14.55
N SER A 229 -14.83 11.76 15.02
CA SER A 229 -15.32 12.12 16.36
C SER A 229 -14.57 11.43 17.52
N THR A 230 -13.87 10.33 17.23
CA THR A 230 -13.12 9.53 18.22
C THR A 230 -11.62 9.57 17.94
N PRO A 231 -10.77 9.32 18.95
CA PRO A 231 -9.32 9.27 18.72
C PRO A 231 -8.94 8.17 17.71
N VAL A 232 -8.13 8.54 16.72
CA VAL A 232 -7.67 7.67 15.63
C VAL A 232 -6.15 7.52 15.64
N LYS A 233 -5.66 6.43 15.04
CA LYS A 233 -4.24 6.22 14.73
C LYS A 233 -4.07 5.95 13.24
N ILE A 234 -2.82 5.96 12.74
CA ILE A 234 -2.53 5.80 11.31
C ILE A 234 -3.11 4.50 10.74
N ASP A 235 -3.04 3.39 11.48
CA ASP A 235 -3.64 2.13 11.02
C ASP A 235 -5.15 2.22 10.80
N ASP A 236 -5.84 3.09 11.55
CA ASP A 236 -7.29 3.28 11.42
C ASP A 236 -7.61 4.20 10.23
N LEU A 237 -6.73 5.17 9.95
CA LEU A 237 -6.82 6.02 8.76
C LEU A 237 -6.60 5.21 7.48
N LYS A 238 -5.61 4.31 7.46
CA LYS A 238 -5.34 3.42 6.31
C LYS A 238 -6.51 2.49 5.93
N LYS A 239 -7.50 2.31 6.81
CA LYS A 239 -8.70 1.52 6.55
C LYS A 239 -9.83 2.33 5.91
N GLN A 240 -9.71 3.64 5.86
CA GLN A 240 -10.73 4.51 5.30
C GLN A 240 -10.66 4.50 3.77
N ASP A 241 -11.83 4.53 3.13
CA ASP A 241 -11.93 4.55 1.67
C ASP A 241 -11.63 5.94 1.08
N GLU A 242 -11.97 7.00 1.82
CA GLU A 242 -11.82 8.40 1.43
C GLU A 242 -11.27 9.16 2.64
N LEU A 243 -10.24 9.98 2.40
CA LEU A 243 -9.56 10.81 3.39
C LEU A 243 -9.28 12.18 2.75
N SER A 244 -9.22 13.23 3.56
CA SER A 244 -8.69 14.52 3.08
C SER A 244 -7.17 14.45 2.81
N SER A 245 -6.70 15.38 1.95
CA SER A 245 -5.27 15.51 1.57
C SER A 245 -4.34 15.50 2.78
N PHE A 246 -4.75 16.16 3.88
CA PHE A 246 -3.98 16.20 5.11
C PHE A 246 -3.67 14.80 5.66
N TYR A 247 -4.67 13.93 5.77
CA TYR A 247 -4.46 12.57 6.29
C TYR A 247 -3.67 11.70 5.33
N GLU A 248 -3.82 11.89 4.02
CA GLU A 248 -3.00 11.23 3.01
C GLU A 248 -1.51 11.59 3.19
N GLU A 249 -1.19 12.87 3.36
CA GLU A 249 0.18 13.36 3.59
C GLU A 249 0.79 12.84 4.91
N VAL A 250 0.00 12.77 5.99
CA VAL A 250 0.45 12.19 7.26
C VAL A 250 0.76 10.69 7.09
N ILE A 251 -0.10 9.94 6.37
CA ILE A 251 0.13 8.52 6.08
C ILE A 251 1.39 8.34 5.23
N GLU A 252 1.59 9.18 4.22
CA GLU A 252 2.77 9.15 3.37
C GLU A 252 4.05 9.38 4.17
N LEU A 253 4.07 10.38 5.06
CA LEU A 253 5.22 10.66 5.92
C LEU A 253 5.50 9.50 6.89
N TYR A 254 4.46 8.91 7.48
CA TYR A 254 4.59 7.70 8.31
C TYR A 254 5.18 6.52 7.53
N ASP A 255 4.71 6.29 6.30
CA ASP A 255 5.21 5.21 5.46
C ASP A 255 6.64 5.45 4.97
N LEU A 256 7.02 6.71 4.78
CA LEU A 256 8.38 7.10 4.39
C LEU A 256 9.40 6.65 5.45
N SER A 257 9.15 6.88 6.75
CA SER A 257 10.05 6.38 7.81
C SER A 257 9.99 4.85 7.95
N ASN A 258 8.83 4.22 7.83
CA ASN A 258 8.70 2.76 7.86
C ASN A 258 9.54 2.09 6.77
N VAL A 259 9.41 2.58 5.53
CA VAL A 259 10.15 2.06 4.39
C VAL A 259 11.63 2.32 4.58
N ALA A 260 12.03 3.52 5.03
CA ALA A 260 13.44 3.83 5.29
C ALA A 260 14.08 2.84 6.28
N ARG A 261 13.40 2.53 7.38
CA ARG A 261 13.89 1.58 8.39
C ARG A 261 14.06 0.17 7.84
N ILE A 262 13.13 -0.27 7.00
CA ILE A 262 13.24 -1.56 6.32
C ILE A 262 14.44 -1.56 5.36
N LEU A 263 14.63 -0.48 4.61
CA LEU A 263 15.72 -0.35 3.65
C LEU A 263 17.11 -0.22 4.29
N LYS A 264 17.21 0.06 5.60
CA LYS A 264 18.50 0.01 6.32
C LYS A 264 19.06 -1.40 6.39
N ASN A 265 18.19 -2.40 6.53
CA ASN A 265 18.60 -3.80 6.70
C ASN A 265 18.50 -4.60 5.40
N TYR A 266 17.70 -4.12 4.44
CA TYR A 266 17.37 -4.81 3.21
C TYR A 266 17.55 -3.92 1.99
N ASN A 267 18.34 -4.38 1.02
CA ASN A 267 18.48 -3.69 -0.26
C ASN A 267 17.28 -3.98 -1.18
N TYR A 268 16.64 -5.14 -0.98
CA TYR A 268 15.53 -5.61 -1.82
C TYR A 268 14.40 -6.21 -0.99
N LEU A 269 13.16 -6.02 -1.44
CA LEU A 269 11.97 -6.55 -0.75
C LEU A 269 11.93 -8.08 -0.73
N CYS A 270 12.53 -8.74 -1.73
CA CYS A 270 12.68 -10.20 -1.71
C CYS A 270 13.53 -10.69 -0.54
N GLU A 271 14.52 -9.93 -0.07
CA GLU A 271 15.36 -10.31 1.08
C GLU A 271 14.53 -10.33 2.36
N LEU A 272 13.80 -9.24 2.62
CA LEU A 272 12.82 -9.17 3.73
C LEU A 272 11.82 -10.33 3.67
N ALA A 273 11.31 -10.65 2.47
CA ALA A 273 10.35 -11.74 2.30
C ALA A 273 10.97 -13.13 2.56
N VAL A 274 12.24 -13.32 2.21
CA VAL A 274 12.98 -14.57 2.47
C VAL A 274 13.27 -14.71 3.96
N ASP A 275 13.75 -13.67 4.62
CA ASP A 275 14.06 -13.72 6.05
C ASP A 275 12.82 -14.04 6.89
N ASN A 276 11.70 -13.34 6.65
CA ASN A 276 10.43 -13.64 7.32
C ASN A 276 9.97 -15.09 7.08
N MET A 277 10.23 -15.63 5.88
CA MET A 277 9.87 -16.99 5.51
C MET A 277 10.71 -18.04 6.22
N ASP A 278 12.00 -17.79 6.32
CA ASP A 278 12.94 -18.71 6.94
C ASP A 278 12.81 -18.67 8.47
N GLU A 279 12.57 -17.50 9.07
CA GLU A 279 12.17 -17.38 10.48
C GLU A 279 10.89 -18.16 10.78
N TYR A 280 9.87 -18.02 9.94
CA TYR A 280 8.62 -18.78 10.10
C TYR A 280 8.86 -20.29 10.01
N ARG A 281 9.71 -20.75 9.09
CA ARG A 281 10.06 -22.17 8.98
C ARG A 281 10.84 -22.66 10.19
N LYS A 282 11.78 -21.85 10.68
CA LYS A 282 12.59 -22.16 11.85
C LYS A 282 11.71 -22.33 13.08
N SER A 283 10.71 -21.46 13.28
CA SER A 283 9.78 -21.60 14.40
C SER A 283 8.89 -22.85 14.33
N GLN A 284 8.58 -23.35 13.12
CA GLN A 284 7.92 -24.67 12.98
C GLN A 284 8.77 -25.81 13.55
N GLN A 285 10.10 -25.68 13.48
CA GLN A 285 11.04 -26.71 13.90
C GLN A 285 11.41 -26.57 15.38
N GLU A 286 11.39 -25.35 15.93
CA GLU A 286 11.78 -25.04 17.31
C GLU A 286 10.69 -25.32 18.36
N GLY A 287 9.43 -25.55 17.94
CA GLY A 287 8.34 -25.99 18.82
C GLY A 287 7.08 -25.11 18.76
N GLU A 288 6.03 -25.55 19.45
CA GLU A 288 4.69 -24.93 19.40
C GLU A 288 4.67 -23.49 19.94
N GLU A 289 5.47 -23.20 20.98
CA GLU A 289 5.56 -21.87 21.59
C GLU A 289 6.21 -20.83 20.66
N ALA A 290 7.33 -21.18 20.03
CA ALA A 290 7.99 -20.32 19.04
C ALA A 290 7.08 -20.06 17.83
N TYR A 291 6.32 -21.07 17.41
CA TYR A 291 5.38 -20.94 16.29
C TYR A 291 4.22 -19.98 16.60
N GLU A 292 3.53 -20.17 17.73
CA GLU A 292 2.38 -19.31 18.07
C GLU A 292 2.80 -17.85 18.27
N SER A 293 3.98 -17.60 18.84
CA SER A 293 4.55 -16.24 18.97
C SER A 293 4.74 -15.55 17.61
N ILE A 294 5.36 -16.23 16.63
CA ILE A 294 5.52 -15.68 15.28
C ILE A 294 4.17 -15.49 14.59
N LYS A 295 3.23 -16.43 14.76
CA LYS A 295 1.90 -16.36 14.16
C LYS A 295 1.09 -15.18 14.71
N GLU A 296 1.21 -14.89 15.99
CA GLU A 296 0.57 -13.74 16.63
C GLU A 296 1.19 -12.41 16.16
N SER A 297 2.52 -12.36 16.01
CA SER A 297 3.24 -11.24 15.39
C SER A 297 2.80 -11.00 13.93
N ILE A 298 2.63 -12.06 13.13
CA ILE A 298 2.15 -11.96 11.74
C ILE A 298 0.68 -11.50 11.70
N LYS A 299 -0.18 -12.03 12.57
CA LYS A 299 -1.60 -11.63 12.65
C LYS A 299 -1.76 -10.16 13.01
N SER A 300 -0.95 -9.64 13.93
CA SER A 300 -1.01 -8.22 14.32
C SER A 300 -0.59 -7.25 13.21
N LYS A 301 0.26 -7.70 12.27
CA LYS A 301 0.75 -6.91 11.11
C LYS A 301 -0.14 -6.98 9.87
N ALA A 302 -0.98 -8.01 9.73
CA ALA A 302 -1.90 -8.15 8.60
C ALA A 302 -3.24 -7.45 8.91
N ALA A 303 -3.59 -6.42 8.13
CA ALA A 303 -4.92 -5.85 8.17
C ALA A 303 -5.97 -6.97 7.93
N ASN A 304 -6.95 -7.04 8.84
CA ASN A 304 -8.03 -8.01 8.93
C ASN A 304 -8.45 -8.65 7.59
N ASN A 305 -8.22 -9.97 7.49
CA ASN A 305 -8.94 -11.00 6.70
C ASN A 305 -7.99 -11.95 5.97
N ALA A 306 -7.58 -13.01 6.66
CA ALA A 306 -7.32 -14.28 6.02
C ALA A 306 -7.65 -15.41 7.01
N SER A 307 -8.82 -16.01 6.86
CA SER A 307 -9.22 -17.24 7.56
C SER A 307 -8.34 -18.45 7.23
N HIS A 308 -7.28 -18.27 6.43
CA HIS A 308 -6.22 -19.24 6.18
C HIS A 308 -4.87 -18.51 6.32
N SER A 309 -4.09 -18.84 7.34
CA SER A 309 -2.72 -18.35 7.55
C SER A 309 -1.78 -18.95 6.48
N ARG A 310 -1.90 -18.49 5.23
CA ARG A 310 -0.84 -18.68 4.23
C ARG A 310 0.13 -17.51 4.41
N SER A 311 1.06 -17.70 5.33
CA SER A 311 2.05 -16.80 5.94
C SER A 311 2.97 -15.99 4.98
N VAL A 312 2.66 -15.92 3.69
CA VAL A 312 3.59 -15.41 2.66
C VAL A 312 2.90 -14.65 1.53
N LYS A 313 1.57 -14.75 1.42
CA LYS A 313 0.80 -13.97 0.43
C LYS A 313 0.32 -12.62 0.97
N ASN A 314 0.46 -12.41 2.28
CA ASN A 314 0.01 -11.22 2.99
C ASN A 314 1.18 -10.41 3.55
N LEU A 315 2.29 -10.28 2.83
CA LEU A 315 2.96 -8.99 2.89
C LEU A 315 1.91 -8.05 2.29
N ALA A 316 1.18 -7.31 3.13
CA ALA A 316 0.32 -6.25 2.65
C ALA A 316 1.13 -5.49 1.60
N ASN A 317 0.57 -5.28 0.41
CA ASN A 317 1.26 -4.73 -0.75
C ASN A 317 1.49 -3.21 -0.55
N SER A 318 2.07 -2.89 0.61
CA SER A 318 2.24 -1.61 1.30
C SER A 318 3.61 -1.01 1.03
N PHE A 319 4.34 -1.57 0.06
CA PHE A 319 5.61 -1.04 -0.38
C PHE A 319 5.45 -0.23 -1.67
N PRO A 320 6.19 0.87 -1.83
CA PRO A 320 6.19 1.65 -3.04
C PRO A 320 6.59 0.84 -4.27
N ASN A 321 5.96 1.15 -5.41
CA ASN A 321 6.24 0.54 -6.70
C ASN A 321 7.71 0.69 -7.10
N GLY A 322 8.33 1.82 -6.77
CA GLY A 322 9.74 2.09 -7.10
C GLY A 322 10.71 1.03 -6.56
N LEU A 323 10.43 0.41 -5.41
CA LEU A 323 11.25 -0.68 -4.88
C LEU A 323 11.17 -1.95 -5.73
N TYR A 324 9.99 -2.28 -6.23
CA TYR A 324 9.80 -3.40 -7.14
C TYR A 324 10.42 -3.16 -8.51
N VAL A 325 10.39 -1.91 -8.99
CA VAL A 325 11.05 -1.50 -10.24
C VAL A 325 12.56 -1.61 -10.08
N LYS A 326 13.13 -1.11 -8.98
CA LYS A 326 14.55 -1.26 -8.64
C LYS A 326 14.96 -2.74 -8.64
N GLU A 327 14.26 -3.58 -7.90
CA GLU A 327 14.57 -5.01 -7.82
C GLU A 327 14.50 -5.69 -9.19
N ALA A 328 13.46 -5.42 -9.98
CA ALA A 328 13.33 -5.98 -11.32
C ALA A 328 14.45 -5.51 -12.27
N SER A 329 14.81 -4.23 -12.20
CA SER A 329 15.93 -3.67 -12.96
C SER A 329 17.24 -4.35 -12.59
N ASP A 330 17.54 -4.46 -11.30
CA ASP A 330 18.80 -5.03 -10.82
C ASP A 330 18.90 -6.54 -11.14
N ILE A 331 17.79 -7.30 -11.03
CA ILE A 331 17.72 -8.68 -11.51
C ILE A 331 18.06 -8.75 -13.00
N LEU A 332 17.40 -7.92 -13.83
CA LEU A 332 17.61 -7.93 -15.27
C LEU A 332 19.03 -7.53 -15.66
N ARG A 333 19.61 -6.52 -14.99
CA ARG A 333 21.00 -6.09 -15.16
C ARG A 333 21.96 -7.21 -14.79
N LYS A 334 21.70 -7.96 -13.71
CA LYS A 334 22.53 -9.12 -13.38
C LYS A 334 22.43 -10.21 -14.44
N GLN A 335 21.23 -10.48 -14.94
CA GLN A 335 21.04 -11.52 -15.95
C GLN A 335 21.58 -11.13 -17.34
N GLN A 336 21.68 -9.83 -17.64
CA GLN A 336 22.31 -9.30 -18.86
C GLN A 336 23.77 -9.75 -18.99
N GLU A 337 24.49 -9.99 -17.88
CA GLU A 337 25.85 -10.54 -17.91
C GLU A 337 25.93 -11.96 -18.50
N TYR A 338 24.82 -12.71 -18.45
CA TYR A 338 24.76 -14.12 -18.87
C TYR A 338 23.97 -14.37 -20.16
N TYR A 339 23.10 -13.44 -20.55
CA TYR A 339 22.15 -13.59 -21.65
C TYR A 339 22.20 -12.36 -22.57
N PRO A 340 22.85 -12.46 -23.74
CA PRO A 340 22.99 -11.35 -24.69
C PRO A 340 21.65 -10.79 -25.20
N GLU A 341 20.58 -11.58 -25.17
CA GLU A 341 19.24 -11.17 -25.59
C GLU A 341 18.60 -10.18 -24.61
N ILE A 342 19.09 -10.11 -23.37
CA ILE A 342 18.68 -9.13 -22.36
C ILE A 342 19.38 -7.80 -22.66
N THR A 343 18.84 -7.07 -23.62
CA THR A 343 19.32 -5.74 -24.02
C THR A 343 18.81 -4.65 -23.09
N ASP A 344 19.45 -3.47 -23.08
CA ASP A 344 18.97 -2.30 -22.33
C ASP A 344 17.53 -1.96 -22.68
N ARG A 345 17.19 -2.10 -23.96
CA ARG A 345 15.83 -1.88 -24.46
C ARG A 345 14.83 -2.87 -23.86
N PHE A 346 15.20 -4.13 -23.69
CA PHE A 346 14.37 -5.12 -23.02
C PHE A 346 14.16 -4.76 -21.54
N ILE A 347 15.21 -4.28 -20.86
CA ILE A 347 15.14 -3.85 -19.46
C ILE A 347 14.19 -2.66 -19.30
N GLU A 348 14.29 -1.66 -20.17
CA GLU A 348 13.35 -0.51 -20.21
C GLU A 348 11.91 -0.96 -20.40
N VAL A 349 11.65 -1.88 -21.34
CA VAL A 349 10.29 -2.39 -21.58
C VAL A 349 9.78 -3.12 -20.33
N CYS A 350 10.55 -4.03 -19.74
CA CYS A 350 10.14 -4.76 -18.54
C CYS A 350 9.87 -3.83 -17.34
N THR A 351 10.74 -2.85 -17.09
CA THR A 351 10.56 -1.88 -16.01
C THR A 351 9.36 -0.97 -16.25
N SER A 352 9.11 -0.53 -17.50
CA SER A 352 7.93 0.25 -17.87
C SER A 352 6.62 -0.51 -17.65
N ILE A 353 6.60 -1.83 -17.93
CA ILE A 353 5.43 -2.69 -17.67
C ILE A 353 5.12 -2.72 -16.16
N ILE A 354 6.16 -2.74 -15.32
CA ILE A 354 6.01 -2.78 -13.86
C ILE A 354 5.55 -1.42 -13.33
N SER A 355 6.10 -0.31 -13.82
CA SER A 355 5.78 1.05 -13.37
C SER A 355 4.50 1.65 -13.98
N ALA A 356 4.00 1.12 -15.09
CA ALA A 356 2.86 1.70 -15.82
C ALA A 356 1.60 1.90 -14.96
N ARG A 357 1.15 3.15 -14.81
CA ARG A 357 -0.10 3.51 -14.12
C ARG A 357 -0.98 4.29 -15.09
N ILE A 358 -2.27 3.91 -15.18
CA ILE A 358 -3.25 4.72 -15.90
C ILE A 358 -3.59 5.91 -14.99
N PRO A 359 -3.32 7.15 -15.40
CA PRO A 359 -3.66 8.32 -14.61
C PRO A 359 -5.17 8.38 -14.33
N TYR A 360 -5.53 8.84 -13.14
CA TYR A 360 -6.93 8.83 -12.70
C TYR A 360 -7.83 9.69 -13.59
N TYR A 361 -7.29 10.77 -14.16
CA TYR A 361 -8.00 11.68 -15.06
C TYR A 361 -8.23 11.13 -16.47
N ILE A 362 -7.54 10.06 -16.89
CA ILE A 362 -7.80 9.40 -18.18
C ILE A 362 -9.02 8.47 -18.08
N GLY A 363 -9.22 7.83 -16.92
CA GLY A 363 -10.33 6.89 -16.73
C GLY A 363 -10.09 5.51 -17.38
N PRO A 364 -11.16 4.73 -17.64
CA PRO A 364 -11.07 3.46 -18.33
C PRO A 364 -10.58 3.63 -19.77
N LEU A 365 -9.59 2.83 -20.16
CA LEU A 365 -9.23 2.61 -21.56
C LEU A 365 -10.09 1.43 -22.02
N ASP A 366 -11.04 1.70 -22.91
CA ASP A 366 -11.92 0.70 -23.51
C ASP A 366 -11.20 -0.09 -24.61
#